data_AF-A0A841E7I7-F1
#
_entry.id   AF-A0A841E7I7-F1
#
_cell.length_a   1.000
_cell.length_b   1.000
_cell.length_c   1.000
_cell.angle_alpha   90.00
_cell.angle_beta   90.00
_cell.angle_gamma   90.00
#
_symmetry.space_group_name_H-M   'P 1'
#
loop_
_entity.id
_entity.type
_entity.pdbx_description
1 polymer ?
#
loop_
_entity_poly.entity_id
_entity_poly.type
_entity_poly.pdbx_seq_one_letter_code
_entity_poly.pdbx_strand_id
1 'polypeptide(L)'
;MSRSIREKRLDPGMEEIGGIAGLVPAQARAVDVVYRALGGAGADSDGQRDVAAAAARTAVAAEIEKLRPGEPYVLRQGRVADYPGMAAELDADDELVFGVVYRFGG
;
A
#
# COMPACT_ATOMS: atom_id res chain seq x y z
N MET A 1 30.47 -19.25 -13.57
CA MET A 1 30.64 -19.21 -12.10
C MET A 1 30.50 -17.77 -11.65
N SER A 2 29.78 -17.36 -10.63
CA SER A 2 28.59 -17.82 -9.91
C SER A 2 28.25 -16.65 -8.98
N ARG A 3 26.95 -16.30 -8.90
CA ARG A 3 26.27 -15.53 -7.85
C ARG A 3 26.91 -14.21 -7.36
N SER A 4 26.24 -13.11 -7.70
CA SER A 4 25.84 -12.18 -6.64
C SER A 4 24.41 -11.75 -6.92
N ILE A 5 23.50 -12.67 -6.63
CA ILE A 5 22.11 -12.35 -6.31
C ILE A 5 22.24 -11.51 -5.04
N ARG A 6 22.39 -10.19 -5.18
CA ARG A 6 22.02 -9.28 -4.10
C ARG A 6 20.53 -9.47 -3.96
N GLU A 7 20.15 -10.41 -3.10
CA GLU A 7 18.89 -10.41 -2.41
C GLU A 7 18.72 -8.97 -1.93
N LYS A 8 17.93 -8.22 -2.70
CA LYS A 8 17.47 -6.89 -2.35
C LYS A 8 16.54 -7.17 -1.17
N ARG A 9 17.15 -7.32 0.01
CA ARG A 9 16.46 -7.55 1.28
C ARG A 9 15.38 -6.49 1.30
N LEU A 10 14.13 -6.94 1.26
CA LEU A 10 12.98 -6.05 1.25
C LEU A 10 13.12 -5.16 2.50
N ASP A 11 12.77 -3.88 2.41
CA ASP A 11 12.71 -3.06 3.62
C ASP A 11 11.87 -3.80 4.67
N PRO A 12 12.24 -3.81 5.96
CA PRO A 12 11.55 -4.60 6.98
C PRO A 12 10.01 -4.38 6.98
N GLY A 13 9.56 -3.17 6.67
CA GLY A 13 8.13 -2.87 6.50
C GLY A 13 7.48 -3.58 5.31
N MET A 14 8.21 -3.83 4.23
CA MET A 14 7.70 -4.58 3.06
C MET A 14 7.60 -6.09 3.33
N GLU A 15 8.46 -6.65 4.18
CA GLU A 15 8.31 -8.05 4.63
C GLU A 15 7.05 -8.21 5.52
N GLU A 16 6.80 -7.24 6.39
CA GLU A 16 5.61 -7.21 7.24
C GLU A 16 4.32 -7.05 6.40
N ILE A 17 4.30 -6.13 5.44
CA ILE A 17 3.19 -5.96 4.49
C ILE A 17 2.99 -7.22 3.63
N GLY A 18 4.08 -7.85 3.19
CA GLY A 18 4.04 -9.11 2.43
C GLY A 18 3.47 -10.29 3.23
N GLY A 19 3.51 -10.22 4.57
CA GLY A 19 2.93 -11.21 5.48
C GLY A 19 1.43 -11.03 5.73
N ILE A 20 0.83 -9.90 5.34
CA ILE A 20 -0.60 -9.64 5.54
C ILE A 20 -1.41 -10.44 4.51
N ALA A 21 -2.07 -11.49 4.99
CA ALA A 21 -2.84 -12.41 4.15
C ALA A 21 -3.92 -11.67 3.34
N GLY A 22 -3.94 -11.91 2.02
CA GLY A 22 -4.97 -11.38 1.12
C GLY A 22 -4.74 -9.95 0.60
N LEU A 23 -3.62 -9.30 0.93
CA LEU A 23 -3.27 -8.03 0.31
C LEU A 23 -2.92 -8.21 -1.18
N VAL A 24 -2.10 -9.22 -1.50
CA VAL A 24 -1.72 -9.54 -2.88
C VAL A 24 -2.13 -10.99 -3.22
N PRO A 25 -2.23 -11.35 -4.51
CA PRO A 25 -2.45 -12.75 -4.89
C PRO A 25 -1.43 -13.68 -4.23
N ALA A 26 -1.87 -14.89 -3.83
CA ALA A 26 -1.01 -15.83 -3.08
C ALA A 26 0.27 -16.26 -3.83
N GLN A 27 0.25 -16.19 -5.17
CA GLN A 27 1.39 -16.51 -6.04
C GLN A 27 2.28 -15.28 -6.33
N ALA A 28 1.99 -14.14 -5.73
CA ALA A 28 2.70 -12.88 -5.91
C ALA A 28 3.40 -12.44 -4.62
N ARG A 29 4.39 -11.55 -4.78
CA ARG A 29 5.07 -10.86 -3.69
C ARG A 29 4.84 -9.37 -3.79
N ALA A 30 4.61 -8.71 -2.67
CA ALA A 30 4.65 -7.26 -2.57
C ALA A 30 6.09 -6.78 -2.86
N VAL A 31 6.21 -5.72 -3.67
CA VAL A 31 7.52 -5.14 -4.04
C VAL A 31 7.57 -3.64 -3.81
N ASP A 32 6.43 -2.98 -3.67
CA ASP A 32 6.33 -1.56 -3.35
C ASP A 32 4.98 -1.25 -2.70
N VAL A 33 4.91 -0.11 -2.00
CA VAL A 33 3.68 0.40 -1.40
C VAL A 33 3.62 1.92 -1.54
N VAL A 34 2.45 2.44 -1.88
CA VAL A 34 2.16 3.87 -1.91
C VAL A 34 0.88 4.10 -1.13
N TYR A 35 0.86 5.05 -0.20
CA TYR A 35 -0.31 5.38 0.59
C TYR A 35 -0.56 6.88 0.70
N ARG A 36 -1.80 7.21 1.07
CA ARG A 36 -2.27 8.56 1.39
C ARG A 36 -3.17 8.46 2.61
N ALA A 37 -2.86 9.25 3.64
CA ALA A 37 -3.77 9.45 4.77
C ALA A 37 -5.00 10.25 4.31
N LEU A 38 -6.18 9.86 4.77
CA LEU A 38 -7.41 10.65 4.67
C LEU A 38 -7.60 11.58 5.87
N GLY A 39 -6.77 11.42 6.91
CA GLY A 39 -6.89 12.12 8.20
C GLY A 39 -7.83 11.39 9.16
N GLY A 40 -7.84 11.84 10.41
CA GLY A 40 -8.66 11.24 11.47
C GLY A 40 -10.16 11.44 11.24
N ALA A 41 -10.96 10.54 11.79
CA ALA A 41 -12.43 10.58 11.77
C ALA A 41 -12.98 11.76 12.59
N GLY A 42 -12.82 12.98 12.08
CA GLY A 42 -13.25 14.20 12.76
C GLY A 42 -13.65 15.28 11.77
N ALA A 43 -14.95 15.58 11.74
CA ALA A 43 -15.61 16.69 11.03
C ALA A 43 -16.10 16.48 9.58
N ASP A 44 -15.82 15.35 8.93
CA ASP A 44 -16.33 15.10 7.57
C ASP A 44 -17.65 14.33 7.54
N SER A 45 -18.59 14.81 6.70
CA SER A 45 -19.78 14.05 6.33
C SER A 45 -19.40 12.79 5.55
N ASP A 46 -20.25 11.76 5.56
CA ASP A 46 -20.00 10.50 4.84
C ASP A 46 -19.72 10.76 3.34
N GLY A 47 -20.45 11.70 2.72
CA GLY A 47 -20.23 12.06 1.32
C GLY A 47 -18.88 12.75 1.06
N GLN A 48 -18.36 13.55 2.00
CA GLN A 48 -17.02 14.12 1.88
C GLN A 48 -15.94 13.05 2.03
N ARG A 49 -16.14 12.08 2.93
CA ARG A 49 -15.23 10.93 3.08
C ARG A 49 -15.17 10.07 1.82
N ASP A 50 -16.31 9.80 1.18
CA ASP A 50 -16.33 9.05 -0.07
C ASP A 50 -15.58 9.76 -1.20
N VAL A 51 -15.74 11.08 -1.32
CA VAL A 51 -15.03 11.91 -2.30
C VAL A 51 -13.53 11.94 -2.00
N ALA A 52 -13.14 12.13 -0.74
CA ALA A 52 -11.75 12.12 -0.31
C ALA A 52 -11.10 10.76 -0.59
N ALA A 53 -11.78 9.66 -0.28
CA ALA A 53 -11.33 8.31 -0.56
C ALA A 53 -11.19 8.04 -2.06
N ALA A 54 -12.14 8.49 -2.88
CA ALA A 54 -12.05 8.37 -4.34
C ALA A 54 -10.86 9.17 -4.90
N ALA A 55 -10.68 10.41 -4.46
CA ALA A 55 -9.54 11.25 -4.85
C ALA A 55 -8.20 10.62 -4.43
N ALA A 56 -8.13 10.06 -3.22
CA ALA A 56 -6.94 9.39 -2.72
C ALA A 56 -6.62 8.12 -3.53
N ARG A 57 -7.62 7.30 -3.89
CA ARG A 57 -7.43 6.13 -4.77
C ARG A 57 -6.84 6.55 -6.12
N THR A 58 -7.37 7.60 -6.73
CA THR A 58 -6.83 8.15 -7.99
C THR A 58 -5.41 8.66 -7.83
N ALA A 59 -5.12 9.40 -6.75
CA ALA A 59 -3.80 9.94 -6.48
C ALA A 59 -2.75 8.83 -6.24
N VAL A 60 -3.11 7.80 -5.47
CA VAL A 60 -2.25 6.63 -5.24
C VAL A 60 -1.99 5.87 -6.53
N ALA A 61 -3.02 5.59 -7.34
CA ALA A 61 -2.87 4.93 -8.63
C ALA A 61 -1.96 5.72 -9.58
N ALA A 62 -2.14 7.04 -9.66
CA ALA A 62 -1.32 7.92 -10.50
C ALA A 62 0.14 7.95 -10.03
N GLU A 63 0.38 7.87 -8.72
CA GLU A 63 1.73 7.84 -8.18
C GLU A 63 2.42 6.49 -8.41
N ILE A 64 1.69 5.38 -8.25
CA ILE A 64 2.17 4.04 -8.62
C ILE A 64 2.57 4.02 -10.10
N GLU A 65 1.74 4.55 -11.00
CA GLU A 65 2.06 4.56 -12.44
C GLU A 65 3.33 5.36 -12.75
N LYS A 66 3.61 6.44 -12.01
CA LYS A 66 4.88 7.18 -12.17
C LYS A 66 6.10 6.39 -11.66
N LEU A 67 5.97 5.69 -10.54
CA LEU A 67 7.08 5.00 -9.87
C LEU A 67 7.34 3.60 -10.43
N ARG A 68 6.29 2.93 -10.90
CA ARG A 68 6.25 1.53 -11.37
C ARG A 68 5.32 1.40 -12.59
N PRO A 69 5.65 2.03 -13.74
CA PRO A 69 4.76 2.04 -14.90
C PRO A 69 4.39 0.64 -15.37
N GLY A 70 3.09 0.37 -15.51
CA GLY A 70 2.56 -0.91 -15.99
C GLY A 70 2.74 -2.11 -15.05
N GLU A 71 3.29 -1.93 -13.84
CA GLU A 71 3.30 -3.00 -12.85
C GLU A 71 1.91 -3.23 -12.25
N PRO A 72 1.51 -4.48 -11.99
CA PRO A 72 0.21 -4.74 -11.39
C PRO A 72 0.22 -4.34 -9.92
N TYR A 73 -0.90 -3.76 -9.47
CA TYR A 73 -1.11 -3.34 -8.10
C TYR A 73 -2.55 -3.62 -7.66
N VAL A 74 -2.75 -3.68 -6.35
CA VAL A 74 -4.10 -3.63 -5.74
C VAL A 74 -4.27 -2.29 -5.04
N LEU A 75 -5.51 -1.80 -4.94
CA LEU A 75 -5.86 -0.69 -4.05
C LEU A 75 -6.70 -1.19 -2.88
N ARG A 76 -6.47 -0.61 -1.71
CA ARG A 76 -7.17 -0.89 -0.46
C ARG A 76 -7.37 0.40 0.34
N GLN A 77 -8.31 0.34 1.26
CA GLN A 77 -8.65 1.41 2.18
C GLN A 77 -8.98 0.78 3.53
N GLY A 78 -8.51 1.38 4.61
CA GLY A 78 -8.79 0.93 5.97
C GLY A 78 -7.98 1.70 7.00
N ARG A 79 -8.07 1.29 8.26
CA ARG A 79 -7.38 1.98 9.36
C ARG A 79 -5.92 1.60 9.41
N VAL A 80 -5.06 2.51 9.88
CA VAL A 80 -3.64 2.23 10.09
C VAL A 80 -3.45 1.02 11.01
N ALA A 81 -4.28 0.88 12.05
CA ALA A 81 -4.24 -0.26 12.98
C ALA A 81 -4.42 -1.63 12.30
N ASP A 82 -5.10 -1.70 11.16
CA ASP A 82 -5.33 -2.94 10.42
C ASP A 82 -4.11 -3.37 9.58
N TYR A 83 -3.15 -2.46 9.38
CA TYR A 83 -1.98 -2.64 8.51
C TYR A 83 -0.69 -2.22 9.23
N PRO A 84 -0.27 -2.99 10.25
CA PRO A 84 0.94 -2.67 11.01
C PRO A 84 2.17 -2.60 10.09
N GLY A 85 3.04 -1.62 10.37
CA GLY A 85 4.27 -1.40 9.60
C GLY A 85 4.12 -0.62 8.28
N MET A 86 2.89 -0.34 7.82
CA MET A 86 2.66 0.34 6.52
C MET A 86 2.84 1.86 6.59
N ALA A 87 2.35 2.49 7.65
CA ALA A 87 2.40 3.94 7.84
C ALA A 87 2.66 4.24 9.33
N ALA A 88 3.86 3.88 9.79
CA ALA A 88 4.24 3.95 11.21
C ALA A 88 4.26 5.38 11.78
N GLU A 89 4.25 6.38 10.90
CA GLU A 89 4.19 7.80 11.23
C GLU A 89 2.77 8.36 11.38
N LEU A 90 1.73 7.57 11.08
CA LEU A 90 0.32 7.96 11.22
C LEU A 90 -0.28 7.45 12.52
N ASP A 91 -1.36 8.09 12.97
CA ASP A 91 -2.12 7.63 14.13
C ASP A 91 -2.87 6.33 13.80
N ALA A 92 -2.96 5.40 14.74
CA ALA A 92 -3.56 4.08 14.53
C ALA A 92 -5.05 4.14 14.08
N ASP A 93 -5.75 5.20 14.49
CA ASP A 93 -7.15 5.46 14.13
C ASP A 93 -7.33 6.22 12.81
N ASP A 94 -6.25 6.67 12.18
CA ASP A 94 -6.32 7.31 10.88
C ASP A 94 -6.74 6.32 9.80
N GLU A 95 -7.55 6.81 8.87
CA GLU A 95 -7.90 6.07 7.68
C GLU A 95 -6.91 6.37 6.56
N LEU A 96 -6.51 5.34 5.83
CA LEU A 96 -5.61 5.47 4.70
C LEU A 96 -6.14 4.76 3.46
N VAL A 97 -5.78 5.30 2.31
CA VAL A 97 -5.88 4.61 1.02
C VAL A 97 -4.47 4.25 0.59
N PHE A 98 -4.27 3.01 0.17
CA PHE A 98 -2.97 2.53 -0.27
C PHE A 98 -3.08 1.60 -1.45
N GLY A 99 -1.96 1.49 -2.17
CA GLY A 99 -1.76 0.52 -3.20
C GLY A 99 -0.50 -0.28 -2.97
N VAL A 100 -0.62 -1.59 -3.15
CA VAL A 100 0.49 -2.53 -3.05
C VAL A 100 0.84 -3.00 -4.45
N VAL A 101 2.04 -2.65 -4.90
CA VAL A 101 2.59 -3.14 -6.17
C VAL A 101 3.13 -4.53 -5.92
N TYR A 102 2.80 -5.46 -6.81
CA TYR A 102 3.20 -6.84 -6.66
C TYR A 102 3.78 -7.41 -7.94
N ARG A 103 4.53 -8.49 -7.78
CA ARG A 103 5.03 -9.29 -8.91
C ARG A 103 4.70 -10.74 -8.66
N PHE A 104 4.19 -11.41 -9.69
CA PHE A 104 4.13 -12.87 -9.69
C PHE A 104 5.54 -13.44 -9.67
N GLY A 105 5.72 -14.56 -8.99
CA GLY A 105 7.01 -15.26 -8.98
C GLY A 105 7.53 -15.49 -10.40
N GLY A 106 8.81 -15.18 -10.60
CA GLY A 106 9.63 -15.64 -11.71
C GLY A 106 10.62 -16.70 -11.23
#